data_AF-A0A399P9V8-F1
#
_entry.id   AF-A0A399P9V8-F1
#
_cell.length_a   1.000
_cell.length_b   1.000
_cell.length_c   1.000
_cell.angle_alpha   90.00
_cell.angle_beta   90.00
_cell.angle_gamma   90.00
#
_symmetry.space_group_name_H-M   'P 1'
#
loop_
_entity.id
_entity.type
_entity.pdbx_description
1 polymer ?
#
loop_
_entity_poly.entity_id
_entity_poly.type
_entity_poly.pdbx_seq_one_letter_code
_entity_poly.pdbx_strand_id
1 'polypeptide(L)'
;MLDAILPAGAVLAEERGPAGEHPLHPAEAGAVARAVPSRRREFAATRACARTALAALAGDATGAAAVAIPKGRGGDPVWPRGVV
;
A
#
# COMPACT_ATOMS: atom_id res chain seq x y z
N MET A 1 5.23 16.94 7.18
CA MET A 1 5.51 15.60 6.63
C MET A 1 5.15 14.59 7.70
N LEU A 2 4.67 13.39 7.33
CA LEU A 2 4.19 12.42 8.33
C LEU A 2 5.32 11.80 9.15
N ASP A 3 6.53 11.72 8.60
CA ASP A 3 7.73 11.26 9.30
C ASP A 3 8.02 12.03 10.60
N ALA A 4 7.70 13.33 10.66
CA ALA A 4 7.93 14.17 11.83
C ALA A 4 7.11 13.79 13.08
N ILE A 5 6.08 12.94 12.93
CA ILE A 5 5.23 12.46 14.03
C ILE A 5 5.42 10.97 14.34
N LEU A 6 6.35 10.30 13.66
CA LEU A 6 6.59 8.88 13.84
C LEU A 6 7.68 8.60 14.90
N PRO A 7 7.57 7.51 15.66
CA PRO A 7 8.64 7.09 16.57
C PRO A 7 9.87 6.61 15.79
N ALA A 8 11.03 6.62 16.46
CA ALA A 8 12.26 6.07 15.89
C ALA A 8 12.07 4.60 15.49
N GLY A 9 12.55 4.23 14.30
CA GLY A 9 12.44 2.88 13.75
C GLY A 9 11.12 2.59 13.01
N ALA A 10 10.16 3.52 13.01
CA ALA A 10 9.00 3.42 12.11
C ALA A 10 9.43 3.67 10.66
N VAL A 11 8.83 2.93 9.73
CA VAL A 11 8.98 3.16 8.30
C VAL A 11 7.78 3.93 7.77
N LEU A 12 8.00 4.71 6.71
CA LEU A 12 6.96 5.42 6.00
C LEU A 12 7.27 5.42 4.52
N ALA A 13 6.24 5.25 3.70
CA ALA A 13 6.25 5.64 2.30
C ALA A 13 4.99 6.46 2.05
N GLU A 14 5.14 7.62 1.42
CA GLU A 14 4.04 8.51 1.07
C GLU A 14 4.19 9.04 -0.35
N GLU A 15 3.05 9.33 -0.97
CA GLU A 15 2.97 10.03 -2.25
C GLU A 15 2.10 11.27 -2.06
N ARG A 16 2.46 12.37 -2.71
CA ARG A 16 1.76 13.66 -2.58
C ARG A 16 1.35 14.18 -3.95
N GLY A 17 0.14 14.72 -4.01
CA GLY A 17 -0.46 15.21 -5.26
C GLY A 17 -1.45 14.19 -5.86
N PRO A 18 -1.83 14.39 -7.14
CA PRO A 18 -2.67 13.43 -7.85
C PRO A 18 -2.01 12.05 -7.88
N ALA A 19 -2.76 11.00 -7.56
CA ALA A 19 -2.27 9.63 -7.56
C ALA A 19 -1.70 9.25 -8.94
N GLY A 20 -0.43 8.84 -8.93
CA GLY A 20 0.27 8.31 -10.09
C GLY A 20 -0.32 6.99 -10.60
N GLU A 21 0.25 6.49 -11.69
CA GLU A 21 -0.12 5.17 -12.22
C GLU A 21 0.69 4.09 -11.53
N HIS A 22 -0.01 3.24 -10.78
CA HIS A 22 0.57 2.13 -10.03
C HIS A 22 -0.10 0.82 -10.42
N PRO A 23 0.67 -0.29 -10.52
CA PRO A 23 0.08 -1.60 -10.76
C PRO A 23 -0.68 -2.10 -9.52
N LEU A 24 -1.85 -2.68 -9.76
CA LEU A 24 -2.58 -3.45 -8.76
C LEU A 24 -2.08 -4.88 -8.74
N HIS A 25 -1.99 -5.48 -7.55
CA HIS A 25 -1.81 -6.91 -7.47
C HIS A 25 -3.09 -7.61 -7.99
N PRO A 26 -3.01 -8.76 -8.68
CA PRO A 26 -4.20 -9.46 -9.20
C PRO A 26 -5.27 -9.72 -8.13
N ALA A 27 -4.86 -10.11 -6.92
CA ALA A 27 -5.76 -10.33 -5.78
C ALA A 27 -6.45 -9.04 -5.25
N GLU A 28 -5.94 -7.86 -5.61
CA GLU A 28 -6.49 -6.56 -5.20
C GLU A 28 -7.45 -5.98 -6.24
N ALA A 29 -7.30 -6.35 -7.51
CA ALA A 29 -8.05 -5.78 -8.63
C ALA A 29 -9.58 -5.89 -8.45
N GLY A 30 -10.05 -7.00 -7.89
CA GLY A 30 -11.47 -7.22 -7.62
C GLY A 30 -12.09 -6.20 -6.67
N ALA A 31 -11.31 -5.66 -5.72
CA ALA A 31 -11.81 -4.71 -4.72
C ALA A 31 -12.22 -3.35 -5.31
N VAL A 32 -11.70 -3.02 -6.49
CA VAL A 32 -11.93 -1.73 -7.19
C VAL A 32 -12.42 -1.90 -8.63
N ALA A 33 -12.83 -3.11 -9.02
CA ALA A 33 -13.24 -3.41 -10.40
C ALA A 33 -14.38 -2.52 -10.91
N ARG A 34 -15.31 -2.12 -10.03
CA ARG A 34 -16.44 -1.23 -10.34
C ARG A 34 -16.22 0.22 -9.90
N ALA A 35 -15.04 0.55 -9.40
CA ALA A 35 -14.76 1.90 -8.92
C ALA A 35 -14.43 2.85 -10.07
N VAL A 36 -14.77 4.13 -9.88
CA VAL A 36 -14.38 5.20 -10.81
C VAL A 36 -12.85 5.31 -10.96
N PRO A 37 -12.32 5.84 -12.08
CA PRO A 37 -10.88 5.87 -12.34
C PRO A 37 -10.04 6.52 -11.24
N SER A 38 -10.52 7.63 -10.65
CA SER A 38 -9.82 8.31 -9.55
C SER A 38 -9.65 7.40 -8.33
N ARG A 39 -10.70 6.67 -7.95
CA ARG A 39 -10.67 5.74 -6.82
C ARG A 39 -9.77 4.54 -7.09
N ARG A 40 -9.73 4.05 -8.34
CA ARG A 40 -8.80 2.97 -8.75
C ARG A 40 -7.34 3.41 -8.61
N ARG A 41 -7.01 4.62 -9.07
CA ARG A 41 -5.66 5.19 -8.94
C ARG A 41 -5.26 5.39 -7.49
N GLU A 42 -6.14 5.99 -6.68
CA GLU A 42 -5.90 6.21 -5.26
C GLU A 42 -5.65 4.88 -4.54
N PHE A 43 -6.49 3.87 -4.76
CA PHE A 43 -6.31 2.55 -4.17
C PHE A 43 -4.96 1.94 -4.59
N ALA A 44 -4.60 2.01 -5.87
CA ALA A 44 -3.33 1.49 -6.37
C ALA A 44 -2.12 2.21 -5.76
N ALA A 45 -2.16 3.53 -5.66
CA ALA A 45 -1.11 4.34 -5.05
C ALA A 45 -0.93 4.02 -3.57
N THR A 46 -2.02 3.95 -2.80
CA THR A 46 -1.95 3.54 -1.38
C THR A 46 -1.35 2.15 -1.22
N ARG A 47 -1.68 1.21 -2.12
CA ARG A 47 -1.10 -0.14 -2.09
C ARG A 47 0.38 -0.16 -2.46
N ALA A 48 0.80 0.68 -3.41
CA ALA A 48 2.21 0.84 -3.74
C ALA A 48 3.01 1.39 -2.54
N CYS A 49 2.54 2.47 -1.90
CA CYS A 49 3.16 3.00 -0.69
C CYS A 49 3.26 1.94 0.41
N ALA A 50 2.18 1.20 0.67
CA ALA A 50 2.17 0.16 1.69
C ALA A 50 3.20 -0.96 1.40
N ARG A 51 3.33 -1.42 0.15
CA ARG A 51 4.35 -2.40 -0.21
C ARG A 51 5.77 -1.87 -0.10
N THR A 52 6.01 -0.60 -0.43
CA THR A 52 7.30 0.06 -0.22
C THR A 52 7.67 0.10 1.26
N ALA A 53 6.72 0.45 2.14
CA ALA A 53 6.95 0.43 3.59
C ALA A 53 7.22 -0.99 4.11
N LEU A 54 6.45 -1.99 3.66
CA LEU A 54 6.69 -3.40 4.02
C LEU A 54 8.08 -3.90 3.59
N ALA A 55 8.55 -3.52 2.40
CA ALA A 55 9.88 -3.86 1.92
C ALA A 55 10.98 -3.27 2.81
N ALA A 56 10.83 -1.99 3.19
CA ALA A 56 11.73 -1.33 4.12
C ALA A 56 11.75 -2.01 5.50
N LEU A 57 10.59 -2.42 6.04
CA LEU A 57 10.52 -3.18 7.30
C LEU A 57 11.20 -4.54 7.24
N ALA A 58 11.12 -5.22 6.09
CA ALA A 58 11.75 -6.52 5.88
C ALA A 58 13.28 -6.43 5.72
N GLY A 59 13.84 -5.22 5.63
CA GLY A 59 15.27 -5.01 5.34
C GLY A 59 15.65 -5.29 3.88
N ASP A 60 14.66 -5.56 3.01
CA ASP A 60 14.85 -5.74 1.57
C ASP A 60 14.44 -4.45 0.84
N ALA A 61 15.41 -3.55 0.68
CA ALA A 61 15.23 -2.34 -0.13
C ALA A 61 15.11 -2.62 -1.63
N THR A 62 15.32 -3.87 -2.07
CA THR A 62 15.47 -4.28 -3.47
C THR A 62 14.18 -4.80 -4.12
N GLY A 63 13.10 -4.95 -3.36
CA GLY A 63 11.84 -5.34 -3.95
C GLY A 63 10.70 -5.20 -2.97
N ALA A 64 9.75 -4.34 -3.31
CA ALA A 64 8.36 -4.52 -2.90
C ALA A 64 7.94 -5.91 -3.38
N ALA A 65 8.22 -6.95 -2.60
CA ALA A 65 7.70 -8.28 -2.83
C ALA A 65 6.20 -8.10 -3.08
N ALA A 66 5.70 -8.75 -4.13
CA ALA A 66 4.34 -8.61 -4.65
C ALA A 66 3.29 -9.19 -3.69
N VAL A 67 3.42 -8.88 -2.40
CA VAL A 67 2.46 -9.17 -1.36
C VAL A 67 1.20 -8.37 -1.66
N ALA A 68 0.11 -9.12 -1.81
CA ALA A 68 -1.21 -8.54 -1.84
C ALA A 68 -1.55 -7.96 -0.47
N ILE A 69 -2.18 -6.80 -0.44
CA ILE A 69 -2.83 -6.24 0.74
C ILE A 69 -4.33 -6.13 0.40
N PRO A 70 -5.06 -7.25 0.34
CA PRO A 70 -6.45 -7.22 -0.10
C PRO A 70 -7.32 -6.44 0.89
N LYS A 71 -8.53 -6.10 0.44
CA LYS A 71 -9.53 -5.45 1.28
C LYS A 71 -10.29 -6.53 2.06
N GLY A 72 -10.25 -6.46 3.39
CA GLY A 72 -11.01 -7.29 4.31
C GLY A 72 -12.51 -7.02 4.23
N ARG A 73 -13.28 -7.82 4.96
CA ARG A 73 -14.75 -7.76 4.95
C ARG A 73 -15.28 -6.41 5.45
N GLY A 74 -14.56 -5.76 6.37
CA GLY A 74 -14.91 -4.44 6.91
C GLY A 74 -14.39 -3.26 6.10
N GLY A 75 -13.65 -3.52 5.02
CA GLY A 75 -12.94 -2.48 4.26
C GLY A 75 -11.51 -2.22 4.73
N ASP A 76 -11.10 -2.86 5.81
CA ASP A 76 -9.75 -2.86 6.38
C ASP A 76 -8.71 -3.48 5.43
N PRO A 77 -7.45 -3.02 5.42
CA PRO A 77 -6.38 -3.73 4.74
C PRO A 77 -6.07 -5.04 5.48
N VAL A 78 -5.94 -6.14 4.73
CA VAL A 78 -5.45 -7.41 5.29
C VAL A 78 -3.93 -7.41 5.18
N TRP A 79 -3.25 -7.27 6.32
CA TRP A 79 -1.80 -7.25 6.40
C TRP A 79 -1.19 -8.66 6.34
N PRO A 80 0.07 -8.79 5.86
CA PRO A 80 0.82 -10.03 6.00
C PRO A 80 0.95 -10.47 7.45
N ARG A 81 1.08 -11.78 7.68
CA ARG A 81 1.31 -12.32 9.02
C ARG A 81 2.55 -11.66 9.65
N GLY A 82 2.42 -11.18 10.88
CA GLY A 82 3.50 -10.51 11.62
C GLY A 82 3.51 -8.99 11.46
N VAL A 83 2.59 -8.43 10.67
CA VAL A 83 2.33 -6.98 10.56
C VAL A 83 0.90 -6.72 11.06
N VAL A 84 0.72 -5.76 11.97
CA VAL A 84 -0.57 -5.37 12.56
C VAL A 84 -0.79 -3.87 12.52
#